data_AF-A0A1H3CMB1-F1
#
_entry.id   AF-A0A1H3CMB1-F1
#
_cell.length_a   1.000
_cell.length_b   1.000
_cell.length_c   1.000
_cell.angle_alpha   90.00
_cell.angle_beta   90.00
_cell.angle_gamma   90.00
#
_symmetry.space_group_name_H-M   'P 1'
#
loop_
_entity.id
_entity.type
_entity.pdbx_description
1 polymer ?
#
loop_
_entity_poly.entity_id
_entity_poly.type
_entity_poly.pdbx_seq_one_letter_code
_entity_poly.pdbx_strand_id
1 'polypeptide(L)'
;MKKIVICCDGTGNEIRENQFNVLKFYRVLKESADQIGFYDPGVGTISNSGAWSRFKNQLKGVFGLATGYGLDANVLYAYRFLIRHFEDGDEVYLFGFSRGAHTVRVLAGFINMVGLLHPHQEHLCSYALTAYKQSGARDEFDVAWRVQEVLNTRRITIRFMGCWDTGASVIVPRPDRMYLPSLEALPYTQTNPCVRVFRHACAIDERRRMFRLSRWQEPQPFKTNPFVKDEDAEPQDIQQVWFAGLHGDNGSGYPEQESGAAKYPLAWMVDEARAHGLVFRETMVKRLVMGENPRNVRAGSKRDYAAPDIHAELHDSMTFWWRLLEYLPKRKKWHDNPEIRKQPDFYIPMKEPRFVPIDATLHPSVRERIDLNTGYKPENLP
;
A
#
# COMPACT_ATOMS: atom_id res chain seq x y z
N MET A 1 -21.07 -10.75 13.53
CA MET A 1 -19.71 -10.82 12.93
C MET A 1 -19.75 -10.06 11.63
N LYS A 2 -19.06 -8.92 11.60
CA LYS A 2 -19.01 -7.97 10.50
C LYS A 2 -17.60 -7.93 9.91
N LYS A 3 -17.52 -7.63 8.62
CA LYS A 3 -16.27 -7.41 7.88
C LYS A 3 -16.06 -5.91 7.76
N ILE A 4 -14.98 -5.41 8.37
CA ILE A 4 -14.63 -3.99 8.35
C ILE A 4 -13.47 -3.80 7.39
N VAL A 5 -13.74 -3.13 6.27
CA VAL A 5 -12.79 -2.95 5.17
C VAL A 5 -12.24 -1.53 5.18
N ILE A 6 -10.94 -1.37 5.36
CA ILE A 6 -10.22 -0.10 5.31
C ILE A 6 -9.46 -0.01 3.99
N CYS A 7 -9.73 1.01 3.18
CA CYS A 7 -9.06 1.26 1.91
C CYS A 7 -8.34 2.61 1.98
N CYS A 8 -7.01 2.62 1.98
CA CYS A 8 -6.20 3.84 1.99
C CYS A 8 -5.45 4.02 0.66
N ASP A 9 -5.68 5.14 0.01
CA ASP A 9 -5.10 5.44 -1.30
C ASP A 9 -3.70 6.08 -1.22
N GLY A 10 -3.04 6.16 -2.37
CA GLY A 10 -1.77 6.85 -2.57
C GLY A 10 -1.91 8.38 -2.53
N THR A 11 -0.79 9.08 -2.73
CA THR A 11 -0.75 10.57 -2.70
C THR A 11 -1.27 11.17 -3.99
N GLY A 12 -1.98 12.29 -3.89
CA GLY A 12 -2.39 13.07 -5.06
C GLY A 12 -3.59 12.51 -5.81
N ASN A 13 -4.45 11.71 -5.16
CA ASN A 13 -5.66 11.22 -5.80
C ASN A 13 -6.72 12.34 -5.94
N GLU A 14 -6.75 12.90 -7.14
CA GLU A 14 -7.89 13.50 -7.82
C GLU A 14 -9.15 12.61 -7.90
N ILE A 15 -10.10 12.59 -6.95
CA ILE A 15 -11.39 11.82 -7.09
C ILE A 15 -12.10 12.07 -8.46
N ARG A 16 -11.73 13.14 -9.17
CA ARG A 16 -12.35 13.63 -10.41
C ARG A 16 -11.77 13.10 -11.73
N GLU A 17 -10.53 12.61 -11.79
CA GLU A 17 -9.89 12.29 -13.10
C GLU A 17 -9.32 10.87 -13.20
N ASN A 18 -8.29 10.52 -12.42
CA ASN A 18 -7.63 9.22 -12.52
C ASN A 18 -7.90 8.39 -11.25
N GLN A 19 -8.53 7.24 -11.40
CA GLN A 19 -8.90 6.40 -10.26
C GLN A 19 -7.88 5.29 -10.02
N PHE A 20 -7.22 5.33 -8.87
CA PHE A 20 -6.38 4.23 -8.40
C PHE A 20 -7.21 2.96 -8.12
N ASN A 21 -6.50 1.82 -8.15
CA ASN A 21 -7.03 0.49 -7.89
C ASN A 21 -7.70 0.39 -6.52
N VAL A 22 -7.23 1.13 -5.51
CA VAL A 22 -7.86 1.18 -4.18
C VAL A 22 -9.29 1.74 -4.25
N LEU A 23 -9.49 2.84 -4.99
CA LEU A 23 -10.83 3.42 -5.17
C LEU A 23 -11.73 2.48 -6.00
N LYS A 24 -11.20 1.88 -7.07
CA LYS A 24 -11.96 0.88 -7.86
C LYS A 24 -12.36 -0.31 -7.00
N PHE A 25 -11.43 -0.83 -6.19
CA PHE A 25 -11.66 -1.91 -5.23
C PHE A 25 -12.75 -1.53 -4.21
N TYR A 26 -12.64 -0.36 -3.58
CA TYR A 26 -13.65 0.14 -2.65
C TYR A 26 -15.04 0.21 -3.30
N ARG A 27 -15.13 0.73 -4.53
CA ARG A 27 -16.40 0.88 -5.27
C ARG A 27 -17.05 -0.44 -5.66
N VAL A 28 -16.28 -1.53 -5.75
CA VAL A 28 -16.84 -2.86 -6.01
C VAL A 28 -17.29 -3.59 -4.75
N LEU A 29 -16.97 -3.11 -3.54
CA LEU A 29 -17.44 -3.73 -2.30
C LEU A 29 -18.98 -3.69 -2.21
N LYS A 30 -19.57 -4.81 -1.77
CA LYS A 30 -21.00 -4.88 -1.44
C LYS A 30 -21.20 -4.42 0.00
N GLU A 31 -21.59 -3.17 0.18
CA GLU A 31 -21.94 -2.65 1.50
C GLU A 31 -23.22 -3.30 2.02
N SER A 32 -23.20 -3.72 3.28
CA SER A 32 -24.32 -4.36 3.98
C SER A 32 -24.14 -4.19 5.50
N ALA A 33 -25.11 -4.66 6.30
CA ALA A 33 -24.96 -4.65 7.76
C ALA A 33 -23.73 -5.45 8.24
N ASP A 34 -23.37 -6.51 7.51
CA ASP A 34 -22.25 -7.41 7.83
C ASP A 34 -20.95 -7.07 7.10
N GLN A 35 -20.94 -6.03 6.25
CA GLN A 35 -19.72 -5.58 5.55
C GLN A 35 -19.76 -4.08 5.31
N ILE A 36 -18.85 -3.37 5.98
CA ILE A 36 -18.75 -1.90 5.89
C ILE A 36 -17.38 -1.50 5.36
N GLY A 37 -17.35 -0.44 4.56
CA GLY A 37 -16.14 0.09 3.95
C GLY A 37 -15.80 1.48 4.50
N PHE A 38 -14.50 1.75 4.65
CA PHE A 38 -13.92 3.06 4.86
C PHE A 38 -12.93 3.34 3.73
N TYR A 39 -12.99 4.55 3.16
CA TYR A 39 -12.07 4.99 2.11
C TYR A 39 -11.37 6.28 2.51
N ASP A 40 -10.04 6.27 2.48
CA ASP A 40 -9.17 7.43 2.64
C ASP A 40 -8.50 7.76 1.29
N PRO A 41 -8.69 8.98 0.75
CA PRO A 41 -8.15 9.36 -0.56
C PRO A 41 -6.64 9.67 -0.56
N GLY A 42 -5.97 9.60 0.60
CA GLY A 42 -4.55 9.92 0.74
C GLY A 42 -4.26 11.41 0.96
N VAL A 43 -2.97 11.72 1.17
CA VAL A 43 -2.48 13.08 1.47
C VAL A 43 -2.50 13.95 0.20
N GLY A 44 -2.98 15.19 0.33
CA GLY A 44 -2.90 16.23 -0.71
C GLY A 44 -4.18 16.44 -1.54
N THR A 45 -5.23 15.67 -1.30
CA THR A 45 -6.55 15.84 -1.95
C THR A 45 -7.31 17.01 -1.31
N ILE A 46 -6.85 18.24 -1.51
CA ILE A 46 -7.61 19.43 -1.10
C ILE A 46 -8.67 19.71 -2.16
N SER A 47 -9.93 19.55 -1.78
CA SER A 47 -11.08 20.04 -2.55
C SER A 47 -10.99 21.56 -2.72
N ASN A 48 -11.02 22.02 -3.98
CA ASN A 48 -11.08 23.41 -4.46
C ASN A 48 -9.84 24.31 -4.26
N SER A 49 -9.11 24.59 -5.34
CA SER A 49 -9.06 25.93 -6.00
C SER A 49 -7.81 26.14 -6.90
N GLY A 50 -8.05 26.62 -8.13
CA GLY A 50 -7.08 27.37 -8.95
C GLY A 50 -6.06 26.58 -9.81
N ALA A 51 -6.05 26.82 -11.12
CA ALA A 51 -5.06 26.26 -12.06
C ALA A 51 -3.59 26.59 -11.70
N TRP A 52 -3.35 27.69 -10.97
CA TRP A 52 -2.03 28.08 -10.47
C TRP A 52 -1.54 27.22 -9.27
N SER A 53 -2.49 26.61 -8.54
CA SER A 53 -2.21 25.63 -7.48
C SER A 53 -1.71 24.30 -8.05
N ARG A 54 -2.16 23.92 -9.26
CA ARG A 54 -1.77 22.65 -9.92
C ARG A 54 -0.28 22.56 -10.24
N PHE A 55 0.34 23.62 -10.75
CA PHE A 55 1.78 23.62 -11.04
C PHE A 55 2.61 23.60 -9.74
N LYS A 56 2.15 24.32 -8.71
CA LYS A 56 2.76 24.32 -7.38
C LYS A 56 2.54 23.00 -6.63
N ASN A 57 1.42 22.30 -6.85
CA ASN A 57 1.08 20.99 -6.26
C ASN A 57 1.66 19.81 -7.04
N GLN A 58 1.98 19.93 -8.34
CA GLN A 58 2.81 18.96 -9.04
C GLN A 58 4.27 19.08 -8.58
N LEU A 59 4.80 20.30 -8.45
CA LEU A 59 6.16 20.51 -7.93
C LEU A 59 6.25 20.18 -6.42
N LYS A 60 5.26 20.57 -5.60
CA LYS A 60 5.16 20.15 -4.19
C LYS A 60 4.71 18.69 -4.02
N GLY A 61 4.04 18.10 -5.00
CA GLY A 61 3.69 16.68 -5.00
C GLY A 61 4.93 15.84 -5.21
N VAL A 62 5.82 16.26 -6.10
CA VAL A 62 7.11 15.59 -6.37
C VAL A 62 8.16 15.90 -5.29
N PHE A 63 8.23 17.13 -4.76
CA PHE A 63 9.11 17.49 -3.63
C PHE A 63 8.53 17.14 -2.24
N GLY A 64 7.22 16.93 -2.14
CA GLY A 64 6.48 16.49 -0.95
C GLY A 64 6.04 15.03 -1.04
N LEU A 65 6.64 14.27 -1.96
CA LEU A 65 6.43 12.82 -2.12
C LEU A 65 6.81 12.04 -0.86
N ALA A 66 7.39 12.72 0.12
CA ALA A 66 7.89 12.14 1.33
C ALA A 66 8.00 13.26 2.38
N THR A 67 6.85 13.75 2.85
CA THR A 67 6.77 14.43 4.15
C THR A 67 5.80 13.61 4.99
N GLY A 68 6.13 13.32 6.26
CA GLY A 68 5.20 12.67 7.21
C GLY A 68 3.92 13.50 7.49
N TYR A 69 3.76 14.64 6.83
CA TYR A 69 2.61 15.52 6.92
C TYR A 69 1.36 14.81 6.37
N GLY A 70 0.43 14.48 7.27
CA GLY A 70 -0.84 13.81 6.93
C GLY A 70 -0.84 12.29 7.11
N LEU A 71 0.31 11.61 7.21
CA LEU A 71 0.33 10.16 7.48
C LEU A 71 -0.33 9.83 8.82
N ASP A 72 0.06 10.56 9.87
CA ASP A 72 -0.51 10.37 11.21
C ASP A 72 -2.03 10.61 11.19
N ALA A 73 -2.51 11.59 10.42
CA ALA A 73 -3.94 11.86 10.29
C ALA A 73 -4.68 10.70 9.62
N ASN A 74 -4.16 10.17 8.51
CA ASN A 74 -4.77 9.05 7.78
C ASN A 74 -4.82 7.78 8.64
N VAL A 75 -3.74 7.47 9.36
CA VAL A 75 -3.70 6.36 10.33
C VAL A 75 -4.74 6.57 11.42
N LEU A 76 -4.84 7.78 11.99
CA LEU A 76 -5.81 8.10 13.04
C LEU A 76 -7.25 8.05 12.54
N TYR A 77 -7.55 8.47 11.31
CA TYR A 77 -8.91 8.36 10.74
C TYR A 77 -9.34 6.90 10.62
N ALA A 78 -8.49 6.05 10.04
CA ALA A 78 -8.76 4.62 9.92
C ALA A 78 -8.86 3.94 11.30
N TYR A 79 -7.95 4.28 12.23
CA TYR A 79 -7.96 3.73 13.59
C TYR A 79 -9.22 4.12 14.38
N ARG A 80 -9.66 5.38 14.28
CA ARG A 80 -10.92 5.84 14.90
C ARG A 80 -12.14 5.17 14.28
N PHE A 81 -12.14 4.93 12.98
CA PHE A 81 -13.19 4.16 12.32
C PHE A 81 -13.26 2.74 12.91
N LEU A 82 -12.12 2.06 13.07
CA LEU A 82 -12.07 0.76 13.74
C LEU A 82 -12.58 0.83 15.19
N ILE A 83 -12.16 1.83 15.97
CA ILE A 83 -12.61 1.99 17.36
C ILE A 83 -14.13 2.01 17.46
N ARG A 84 -14.78 2.79 16.58
CA ARG A 84 -16.22 3.06 16.61
C ARG A 84 -17.08 1.91 16.07
N HIS A 85 -16.54 1.10 15.17
CA HIS A 85 -17.33 0.11 14.43
C HIS A 85 -17.00 -1.34 14.71
N PHE A 86 -15.83 -1.62 15.31
CA PHE A 86 -15.40 -2.96 15.66
C PHE A 86 -16.10 -3.47 16.92
N GLU A 87 -16.70 -4.65 16.80
CA GLU A 87 -17.21 -5.47 17.90
C GLU A 87 -16.44 -6.79 17.96
N ASP A 88 -16.43 -7.44 19.13
CA ASP A 88 -15.69 -8.68 19.31
C ASP A 88 -16.20 -9.77 18.35
N GLY A 89 -15.26 -10.42 17.66
CA GLY A 89 -15.54 -11.40 16.61
C GLY A 89 -15.63 -10.80 15.20
N ASP A 90 -15.59 -9.48 15.03
CA ASP A 90 -15.49 -8.86 13.70
C ASP A 90 -14.14 -9.14 13.03
N GLU A 91 -14.13 -9.07 11.69
CA GLU A 91 -12.94 -9.30 10.86
C GLU A 91 -12.47 -7.99 10.23
N VAL A 92 -11.18 -7.68 10.36
CA VAL A 92 -10.57 -6.47 9.79
C VAL A 92 -9.81 -6.80 8.50
N TYR A 93 -10.13 -6.06 7.43
CA TYR A 93 -9.48 -6.16 6.14
C TYR A 93 -8.85 -4.81 5.79
N LEU A 94 -7.57 -4.81 5.43
CA LEU A 94 -6.84 -3.59 5.10
C LEU A 94 -6.35 -3.61 3.66
N PHE A 95 -6.54 -2.51 2.93
CA PHE A 95 -6.10 -2.36 1.55
C PHE A 95 -5.40 -1.02 1.35
N GLY A 96 -4.30 -1.02 0.59
CA GLY A 96 -3.73 0.25 0.16
C GLY A 96 -2.74 0.16 -0.97
N PHE A 97 -2.52 1.30 -1.62
CA PHE A 97 -1.55 1.45 -2.71
C PHE A 97 -0.46 2.45 -2.31
N SER A 98 0.81 2.15 -2.63
CA SER A 98 1.93 3.08 -2.43
C SER A 98 2.04 3.57 -0.98
N ARG A 99 1.85 4.88 -0.73
CA ARG A 99 1.79 5.47 0.61
C ARG A 99 0.57 4.98 1.41
N GLY A 100 -0.56 4.72 0.76
CA GLY A 100 -1.73 4.10 1.39
C GLY A 100 -1.44 2.68 1.85
N ALA A 101 -0.66 1.91 1.08
CA ALA A 101 -0.16 0.59 1.48
C ALA A 101 0.74 0.68 2.72
N HIS A 102 1.60 1.71 2.79
CA HIS A 102 2.38 1.98 4.00
C HIS A 102 1.49 2.40 5.17
N THR A 103 0.46 3.22 4.93
CA THR A 103 -0.51 3.67 5.96
C THR A 103 -1.21 2.48 6.62
N VAL A 104 -1.70 1.51 5.83
CA VAL A 104 -2.35 0.32 6.41
C VAL A 104 -1.38 -0.61 7.13
N ARG A 105 -0.12 -0.68 6.71
CA ARG A 105 0.92 -1.42 7.44
C ARG A 105 1.28 -0.75 8.77
N VAL A 106 1.34 0.58 8.81
CA VAL A 106 1.52 1.35 10.05
C VAL A 106 0.31 1.17 10.97
N LEU A 107 -0.91 1.24 10.44
CA LEU A 107 -2.13 0.95 11.19
C LEU A 107 -2.09 -0.45 11.82
N ALA A 108 -1.67 -1.46 11.06
CA ALA A 108 -1.52 -2.81 11.56
C ALA A 108 -0.44 -2.93 12.63
N GLY A 109 0.71 -2.26 12.45
CA GLY A 109 1.78 -2.24 13.46
C GLY A 109 1.34 -1.55 14.75
N PHE A 110 0.57 -0.47 14.61
CA PHE A 110 -0.03 0.25 15.74
C PHE A 110 -1.02 -0.63 16.50
N ILE A 111 -1.92 -1.33 15.80
CA ILE A 111 -2.85 -2.30 16.38
C ILE A 111 -2.10 -3.45 17.07
N ASN A 112 -1.03 -3.98 16.45
CA ASN A 112 -0.25 -5.06 17.02
C ASN A 112 0.40 -4.68 18.36
N MET A 113 0.96 -3.47 18.44
CA MET A 113 1.69 -3.02 19.64
C MET A 113 0.79 -2.44 20.72
N VAL A 114 -0.21 -1.65 20.34
CA VAL A 114 -1.03 -0.88 21.29
C VAL A 114 -2.41 -1.49 21.49
N GLY A 115 -2.89 -2.33 20.56
CA GLY A 115 -4.27 -2.81 20.53
C GLY A 115 -5.24 -1.76 19.98
N LEU A 116 -6.54 -2.05 20.06
CA LEU A 116 -7.62 -1.15 19.66
C LEU A 116 -8.26 -0.51 20.90
N LEU A 117 -8.22 0.81 21.00
CA LEU A 117 -8.86 1.54 22.11
C LEU A 117 -10.37 1.26 22.18
N HIS A 118 -10.94 1.41 23.38
CA HIS A 118 -12.38 1.42 23.54
C HIS A 118 -12.99 2.74 23.03
N PRO A 119 -14.26 2.75 22.58
CA PRO A 119 -14.92 3.97 22.10
C PRO A 119 -14.84 5.17 23.06
N HIS A 120 -14.95 4.95 24.37
CA HIS A 120 -14.85 6.02 25.37
C HIS A 120 -13.43 6.59 25.56
N GLN A 121 -12.39 5.90 25.07
CA GLN A 121 -10.99 6.32 25.09
C GLN A 121 -10.52 6.92 23.76
N GLU A 122 -11.41 7.14 22.78
CA GLU A 122 -11.04 7.62 21.44
C GLU A 122 -10.21 8.93 21.48
N HIS A 123 -10.43 9.79 22.48
CA HIS A 123 -9.65 11.02 22.68
C HIS A 123 -8.15 10.79 22.90
N LEU A 124 -7.73 9.57 23.28
CA LEU A 124 -6.33 9.19 23.51
C LEU A 124 -5.62 8.68 22.25
N CYS A 125 -6.29 8.55 21.10
CA CYS A 125 -5.69 7.96 19.89
C CYS A 125 -4.37 8.64 19.48
N SER A 126 -4.31 9.97 19.55
CA SER A 126 -3.10 10.72 19.16
C SER A 126 -1.94 10.46 20.11
N TYR A 127 -2.23 10.32 21.41
CA TYR A 127 -1.25 9.97 22.43
C TYR A 127 -0.72 8.55 22.20
N ALA A 128 -1.62 7.59 21.99
CA ALA A 128 -1.29 6.20 21.69
C ALA A 128 -0.44 6.06 20.42
N LEU A 129 -0.77 6.77 19.34
CA LEU A 129 0.04 6.79 18.11
C LEU A 129 1.43 7.38 18.35
N THR A 130 1.52 8.44 19.15
CA THR A 130 2.81 9.04 19.53
C THR A 130 3.70 8.06 20.28
N ALA A 131 3.12 7.32 21.24
CA ALA A 131 3.83 6.28 21.98
C ALA A 131 4.32 5.15 21.06
N TYR A 132 3.49 4.70 20.12
CA TYR A 132 3.89 3.73 19.09
C TYR A 132 5.07 4.23 18.25
N LYS A 133 5.05 5.47 17.75
CA LYS A 133 6.16 6.01 16.95
C LYS A 133 7.45 6.14 17.76
N GLN A 134 7.36 6.55 19.03
CA GLN A 134 8.51 6.63 19.92
C GLN A 134 9.15 5.27 20.22
N SER A 135 8.33 4.21 20.33
CA SER A 135 8.85 2.85 20.58
C SER A 135 9.80 2.37 19.47
N GLY A 136 9.53 2.70 18.20
CA GLY A 136 10.42 2.35 17.09
C GLY A 136 11.65 3.24 16.96
N ALA A 137 11.62 4.45 17.51
CA ALA A 137 12.78 5.35 17.49
C ALA A 137 13.83 5.01 18.55
N ARG A 138 13.43 4.31 19.63
CA ARG A 138 14.28 3.99 20.78
C ARG A 138 14.50 2.50 21.01
N ASP A 139 13.90 1.64 20.18
CA ASP A 139 13.80 0.19 20.43
C ASP A 139 13.21 -0.15 21.81
N GLU A 140 12.43 0.79 22.38
CA GLU A 140 11.79 0.70 23.70
C GLU A 140 10.34 0.23 23.53
N PHE A 141 10.16 -1.04 23.17
CA PHE A 141 8.83 -1.65 23.00
C PHE A 141 7.98 -1.58 24.28
N ASP A 142 8.62 -1.50 25.45
CA ASP A 142 8.00 -1.41 26.78
C ASP A 142 6.96 -0.28 26.91
N VAL A 143 7.16 0.84 26.20
CA VAL A 143 6.23 1.99 26.27
C VAL A 143 4.88 1.65 25.66
N ALA A 144 4.86 1.00 24.50
CA ALA A 144 3.62 0.62 23.83
C ALA A 144 2.88 -0.51 24.58
N TRP A 145 3.64 -1.48 25.11
CA TRP A 145 3.08 -2.51 25.99
C TRP A 145 2.45 -1.91 27.25
N ARG A 146 3.10 -0.90 27.85
CA ARG A 146 2.54 -0.19 28.99
C ARG A 146 1.27 0.60 28.65
N VAL A 147 1.20 1.19 27.45
CA VAL A 147 -0.06 1.82 26.98
C VAL A 147 -1.17 0.78 26.89
N GLN A 148 -0.88 -0.41 26.35
CA GLN A 148 -1.86 -1.50 26.30
C GLN A 148 -2.32 -1.93 27.69
N GLU A 149 -1.40 -2.09 28.64
CA GLU A 149 -1.70 -2.49 30.02
C GLU A 149 -2.54 -1.43 30.75
N VAL A 150 -2.12 -0.16 30.69
CA VAL A 150 -2.77 0.95 31.40
C VAL A 150 -4.14 1.27 30.81
N LEU A 151 -4.28 1.24 29.48
CA LEU A 151 -5.54 1.57 28.81
C LEU A 151 -6.47 0.37 28.66
N ASN A 152 -6.00 -0.84 28.99
CA ASN A 152 -6.72 -2.10 28.82
C ASN A 152 -7.35 -2.22 27.42
N THR A 153 -6.50 -2.13 26.39
CA THR A 153 -6.94 -2.08 25.00
C THR A 153 -7.41 -3.43 24.48
N ARG A 154 -8.31 -3.42 23.49
CA ARG A 154 -8.83 -4.63 22.86
C ARG A 154 -7.77 -5.25 21.94
N ARG A 155 -7.51 -6.54 22.10
CA ARG A 155 -6.64 -7.29 21.18
C ARG A 155 -7.45 -7.73 19.96
N ILE A 156 -7.05 -7.28 18.78
CA ILE A 156 -7.68 -7.65 17.52
C ILE A 156 -6.62 -8.12 16.53
N THR A 157 -7.03 -8.95 15.57
CA THR A 157 -6.17 -9.41 14.48
C THR A 157 -6.66 -8.86 13.14
N ILE A 158 -5.79 -8.93 12.13
CA ILE A 158 -6.10 -8.53 10.77
C ILE A 158 -6.31 -9.78 9.95
N ARG A 159 -7.53 -9.95 9.45
CA ARG A 159 -7.92 -11.11 8.65
C ARG A 159 -7.18 -11.14 7.32
N PHE A 160 -7.08 -9.99 6.65
CA PHE A 160 -6.45 -9.86 5.34
C PHE A 160 -5.82 -8.47 5.15
N MET A 161 -4.62 -8.42 4.59
CA MET A 161 -3.97 -7.18 4.17
C MET A 161 -3.54 -7.27 2.70
N GLY A 162 -4.17 -6.46 1.85
CA GLY A 162 -3.85 -6.32 0.43
C GLY A 162 -3.07 -5.03 0.14
N CYS A 163 -1.90 -5.16 -0.46
CA CYS A 163 -1.04 -4.02 -0.80
C CYS A 163 -0.76 -3.98 -2.31
N TRP A 164 -0.83 -2.81 -2.91
CA TRP A 164 -0.25 -2.54 -4.22
C TRP A 164 1.01 -1.71 -4.04
N ASP A 165 2.14 -2.27 -4.47
CA ASP A 165 3.42 -1.61 -4.65
C ASP A 165 3.88 -0.67 -3.51
N THR A 166 3.92 -1.19 -2.29
CA THR A 166 4.31 -0.41 -1.10
C THR A 166 5.72 0.19 -1.22
N GLY A 167 5.83 1.51 -1.10
CA GLY A 167 7.11 2.22 -1.09
C GLY A 167 7.82 2.16 0.26
N ALA A 168 9.14 2.02 0.25
CA ALA A 168 9.99 1.94 1.44
C ALA A 168 10.37 3.30 2.06
N SER A 169 9.85 4.42 1.57
CA SER A 169 10.34 5.76 1.93
C SER A 169 9.23 6.71 2.35
N VAL A 170 9.03 6.84 3.67
CA VAL A 170 8.51 8.10 4.24
C VAL A 170 9.73 8.89 4.66
N ILE A 171 10.02 9.93 3.91
CA ILE A 171 10.94 10.97 4.35
C ILE A 171 10.14 11.84 5.32
N VAL A 172 10.65 11.99 6.52
CA VAL A 172 10.07 12.90 7.50
C VAL A 172 11.04 14.08 7.62
N PRO A 173 10.62 15.31 7.29
CA PRO A 173 11.43 16.48 7.58
C PRO A 173 11.50 16.62 9.10
N ARG A 174 12.71 16.55 9.66
CA ARG A 174 12.98 16.58 11.10
C ARG A 174 13.18 18.02 11.56
N PRO A 175 12.21 18.67 12.25
CA PRO A 175 12.40 20.04 12.72
C PRO A 175 13.60 20.17 13.67
N ASP A 176 13.90 19.09 14.41
CA ASP A 176 15.07 18.91 15.29
C ASP A 176 16.41 18.87 14.53
N ARG A 177 16.40 18.73 13.20
CA ARG A 177 17.60 18.67 12.35
C ARG A 177 17.55 19.66 11.20
N MET A 178 17.03 20.86 11.44
CA MET A 178 16.89 21.89 10.40
C MET A 178 16.11 21.38 9.16
N TYR A 179 15.09 20.54 9.40
CA TYR A 179 14.28 19.88 8.39
C TYR A 179 15.04 18.89 7.48
N LEU A 180 16.25 18.46 7.87
CA LEU A 180 16.99 17.44 7.14
C LEU A 180 16.16 16.14 7.11
N PRO A 181 15.96 15.53 5.92
CA PRO A 181 15.12 14.37 5.75
C PRO A 181 15.64 13.14 6.49
N SER A 182 14.79 12.47 7.29
CA SER A 182 15.09 11.14 7.84
C SER A 182 14.14 10.09 7.28
N LEU A 183 14.65 8.88 7.02
CA LEU A 183 13.83 7.70 6.82
C LEU A 183 13.43 7.17 8.20
N GLU A 184 12.13 7.21 8.50
CA GLU A 184 11.58 6.64 9.74
C GLU A 184 11.07 5.23 9.43
N ALA A 185 11.74 4.22 10.00
CA ALA A 185 11.25 2.85 9.96
C ALA A 185 10.34 2.65 11.18
N LEU A 186 9.03 2.56 10.94
CA LEU A 186 8.07 2.31 12.01
C LEU A 186 7.99 0.82 12.32
N PRO A 187 7.81 0.43 13.59
CA PRO A 187 7.75 -0.97 14.00
C PRO A 187 6.65 -1.73 13.29
N TYR A 188 6.92 -3.00 13.02
CA TYR A 188 5.96 -3.95 12.45
C TYR A 188 5.33 -3.56 11.08
N THR A 189 6.06 -2.78 10.27
CA THR A 189 5.62 -2.38 8.92
C THR A 189 6.08 -3.33 7.80
N GLN A 190 6.99 -4.27 8.12
CA GLN A 190 7.46 -5.33 7.20
C GLN A 190 7.32 -6.73 7.81
N THR A 191 7.23 -6.79 9.14
CA THR A 191 6.94 -7.99 9.93
C THR A 191 5.74 -7.68 10.82
N ASN A 192 4.68 -8.48 10.85
CA ASN A 192 3.58 -8.21 11.76
C ASN A 192 2.78 -9.47 12.09
N PRO A 193 2.93 -10.03 13.30
CA PRO A 193 2.29 -11.30 13.64
C PRO A 193 0.76 -11.19 13.78
N CYS A 194 0.17 -9.98 13.85
CA CYS A 194 -1.28 -9.84 13.93
C CYS A 194 -1.99 -10.01 12.57
N VAL A 195 -1.24 -10.07 11.46
CA VAL A 195 -1.78 -10.24 10.11
C VAL A 195 -1.87 -11.72 9.79
N ARG A 196 -3.05 -12.22 9.42
CA ARG A 196 -3.25 -13.63 9.07
C ARG A 196 -2.90 -13.92 7.61
N VAL A 197 -3.43 -13.10 6.70
CA VAL A 197 -3.27 -13.23 5.26
C VAL A 197 -2.69 -11.94 4.71
N PHE A 198 -1.62 -12.05 3.92
CA PHE A 198 -0.95 -10.92 3.30
C PHE A 198 -0.83 -11.14 1.78
N ARG A 199 -1.21 -10.13 1.01
CA ARG A 199 -1.11 -10.10 -0.46
C ARG A 199 -0.43 -8.82 -0.90
N HIS A 200 0.58 -8.92 -1.76
CA HIS A 200 1.28 -7.76 -2.30
C HIS A 200 1.49 -7.87 -3.80
N ALA A 201 0.88 -6.97 -4.55
CA ALA A 201 1.14 -6.80 -5.98
C ALA A 201 2.37 -5.90 -6.17
N CYS A 202 3.44 -6.45 -6.73
CA CYS A 202 4.76 -5.83 -6.88
C CYS A 202 5.01 -5.45 -8.35
N ALA A 203 5.48 -4.23 -8.61
CA ALA A 203 5.78 -3.77 -9.96
C ALA A 203 7.21 -4.17 -10.38
N ILE A 204 7.35 -4.84 -11.53
CA ILE A 204 8.63 -5.34 -12.05
C ILE A 204 9.51 -4.19 -12.56
N ASP A 205 8.94 -3.26 -13.33
CA ASP A 205 9.72 -2.36 -14.18
C ASP A 205 10.09 -1.02 -13.53
N GLU A 206 9.67 -0.79 -12.28
CA GLU A 206 9.91 0.48 -11.58
C GLU A 206 11.41 0.71 -11.32
N ARG A 207 11.90 1.88 -11.73
CA ARG A 207 13.34 2.23 -11.75
C ARG A 207 13.68 3.48 -10.94
N ARG A 208 12.68 4.23 -10.45
CA ARG A 208 12.92 5.46 -9.68
C ARG A 208 13.46 5.09 -8.31
N ARG A 209 14.64 5.63 -7.96
CA ARG A 209 15.35 5.40 -6.70
C ARG A 209 14.54 5.60 -5.41
N MET A 210 13.52 6.45 -5.47
CA MET A 210 12.66 6.84 -4.34
C MET A 210 11.44 5.91 -4.19
N PHE A 211 11.19 5.05 -5.18
CA PHE A 211 10.10 4.06 -5.21
C PHE A 211 10.63 2.65 -4.96
N ARG A 212 11.56 2.49 -4.02
CA ARG A 212 12.02 1.16 -3.60
C ARG A 212 10.90 0.37 -2.97
N LEU A 213 10.83 -0.91 -3.28
CA LEU A 213 9.77 -1.79 -2.82
C LEU A 213 10.01 -2.19 -1.36
N SER A 214 9.06 -1.88 -0.49
CA SER A 214 9.04 -2.38 0.89
C SER A 214 8.45 -3.78 0.91
N ARG A 215 9.29 -4.80 0.68
CA ARG A 215 8.85 -6.20 0.72
C ARG A 215 8.37 -6.61 2.10
N TRP A 216 7.38 -7.48 2.13
CA TRP A 216 7.02 -8.20 3.35
C TRP A 216 8.09 -9.25 3.60
N GLN A 217 8.54 -9.38 4.84
CA GLN A 217 9.50 -10.43 5.18
C GLN A 217 8.75 -11.76 5.24
N GLU A 218 9.36 -12.85 4.77
CA GLU A 218 8.72 -14.15 4.75
C GLU A 218 9.76 -15.24 5.03
N PRO A 219 9.42 -16.31 5.77
CA PRO A 219 8.12 -16.59 6.39
C PRO A 219 7.86 -15.78 7.69
N GLN A 220 6.61 -15.77 8.17
CA GLN A 220 6.23 -15.16 9.46
C GLN A 220 5.15 -15.98 10.19
N PRO A 221 5.12 -15.95 11.53
CA PRO A 221 4.03 -16.52 12.31
C PRO A 221 2.81 -15.58 12.36
N PHE A 222 1.61 -16.15 12.34
CA PHE A 222 0.36 -15.51 12.71
C PHE A 222 0.04 -15.83 14.17
N LYS A 223 -0.16 -14.78 14.97
CA LYS A 223 -0.48 -14.90 16.39
C LYS A 223 -1.81 -14.22 16.69
N THR A 224 -2.73 -14.98 17.29
CA THR A 224 -4.01 -14.44 17.78
C THR A 224 -3.83 -13.52 18.98
N ASN A 225 -2.79 -13.75 19.77
CA ASN A 225 -2.36 -12.87 20.84
C ASN A 225 -0.84 -13.00 21.06
N PRO A 226 -0.19 -12.03 21.74
CA PRO A 226 1.27 -12.01 21.88
C PRO A 226 1.86 -13.11 22.76
N PHE A 227 1.05 -13.76 23.59
CA PHE A 227 1.49 -14.83 24.48
C PHE A 227 1.56 -16.19 23.78
N VAL A 228 1.06 -16.28 22.54
CA VAL A 228 1.26 -17.46 21.68
C VAL A 228 2.75 -17.57 21.37
N LYS A 229 3.34 -18.71 21.76
CA LYS A 229 4.73 -19.02 21.44
C LYS A 229 4.89 -19.25 19.95
N ASP A 230 6.09 -19.03 19.43
CA ASP A 230 6.36 -19.22 18.00
C ASP A 230 6.15 -20.67 17.55
N GLU A 231 6.39 -21.64 18.43
CA GLU A 231 6.17 -23.08 18.17
C GLU A 231 4.70 -23.46 17.99
N ASP A 232 3.79 -22.70 18.62
CA ASP A 232 2.34 -22.93 18.59
C ASP A 232 1.63 -21.99 17.59
N ALA A 233 2.38 -21.11 16.93
CA ALA A 233 1.83 -20.13 16.02
C ALA A 233 1.62 -20.72 14.62
N GLU A 234 0.45 -20.44 14.04
CA GLU A 234 0.16 -20.80 12.65
C GLU A 234 1.04 -19.99 11.69
N PRO A 235 1.47 -20.53 10.54
CA PRO A 235 2.16 -19.73 9.53
C PRO A 235 1.20 -18.69 8.91
N GLN A 236 1.73 -17.51 8.59
CA GLN A 236 0.99 -16.55 7.76
C GLN A 236 0.80 -17.08 6.33
N ASP A 237 -0.37 -16.82 5.75
CA ASP A 237 -0.58 -16.99 4.31
C ASP A 237 -0.10 -15.72 3.58
N ILE A 238 1.14 -15.76 3.06
CA ILE A 238 1.82 -14.65 2.40
C ILE A 238 1.95 -14.94 0.91
N GLN A 239 1.57 -13.98 0.06
CA GLN A 239 1.91 -14.00 -1.36
C GLN A 239 2.35 -12.62 -1.86
N GLN A 240 3.51 -12.57 -2.50
CA GLN A 240 4.04 -11.38 -3.17
C GLN A 240 4.14 -11.67 -4.67
N VAL A 241 3.17 -11.19 -5.44
CA VAL A 241 3.02 -11.49 -6.86
C VAL A 241 3.50 -10.32 -7.71
N TRP A 242 4.32 -10.61 -8.71
CA TRP A 242 4.94 -9.60 -9.57
C TRP A 242 4.18 -9.43 -10.88
N PHE A 243 3.98 -8.17 -11.25
CA PHE A 243 3.21 -7.74 -12.41
C PHE A 243 4.05 -6.82 -13.30
N ALA A 244 3.80 -6.89 -14.61
CA ALA A 244 4.45 -6.03 -15.59
C ALA A 244 4.00 -4.57 -15.44
N GLY A 245 4.91 -3.64 -15.68
CA GLY A 245 4.70 -2.20 -15.57
C GLY A 245 5.39 -1.55 -14.38
N LEU A 246 5.23 -0.22 -14.30
CA LEU A 246 5.77 0.61 -13.24
C LEU A 246 4.81 0.70 -12.03
N HIS A 247 5.22 1.45 -11.01
CA HIS A 247 4.39 1.73 -9.83
C HIS A 247 2.95 2.18 -10.17
N GLY A 248 2.81 3.05 -11.18
CA GLY A 248 1.52 3.56 -11.63
C GLY A 248 0.68 2.53 -12.37
N ASP A 249 1.31 1.59 -13.07
CA ASP A 249 0.63 0.48 -13.74
C ASP A 249 0.10 -0.54 -12.73
N ASN A 250 0.74 -0.71 -11.57
CA ASN A 250 0.18 -1.56 -10.51
C ASN A 250 -0.96 -0.92 -9.73
N GLY A 251 -0.90 0.40 -9.55
CA GLY A 251 -1.87 1.16 -8.77
C GLY A 251 -2.99 1.82 -9.56
N SER A 252 -2.93 1.85 -10.90
CA SER A 252 -3.84 2.57 -11.80
C SER A 252 -3.84 4.10 -11.60
N GLY A 253 -2.70 4.76 -11.76
CA GLY A 253 -2.57 6.24 -11.68
C GLY A 253 -2.76 7.01 -12.99
N TYR A 254 -2.95 6.28 -14.08
CA TYR A 254 -3.04 6.78 -15.46
C TYR A 254 -4.50 6.98 -15.89
N PRO A 255 -4.75 7.65 -17.01
CA PRO A 255 -6.09 7.71 -17.60
C PRO A 255 -6.70 6.31 -17.74
N GLU A 256 -8.02 6.23 -17.58
CA GLU A 256 -8.72 4.94 -17.56
C GLU A 256 -8.51 4.14 -18.85
N GLN A 257 -8.39 4.81 -19.98
CA GLN A 257 -8.18 4.20 -21.31
C GLN A 257 -6.81 3.53 -21.44
N GLU A 258 -5.83 3.98 -20.66
CA GLU A 258 -4.46 3.46 -20.65
C GLU A 258 -4.27 2.42 -19.52
N SER A 259 -5.30 2.16 -18.72
CA SER A 259 -5.20 1.36 -17.49
C SER A 259 -5.30 -0.16 -17.71
N GLY A 260 -5.16 -0.66 -18.94
CA GLY A 260 -5.36 -2.09 -19.27
C GLY A 260 -4.41 -3.02 -18.50
N ALA A 261 -3.12 -2.67 -18.39
CA ALA A 261 -2.16 -3.41 -17.60
C ALA A 261 -2.50 -3.39 -16.10
N ALA A 262 -3.06 -2.28 -15.60
CA ALA A 262 -3.43 -2.10 -14.20
C ALA A 262 -4.64 -2.91 -13.75
N LYS A 263 -5.40 -3.50 -14.68
CA LYS A 263 -6.53 -4.36 -14.36
C LYS A 263 -6.11 -5.72 -13.84
N TYR A 264 -4.95 -6.26 -14.26
CA TYR A 264 -4.44 -7.54 -13.75
C TYR A 264 -4.22 -7.54 -12.22
N PRO A 265 -3.44 -6.60 -11.65
CA PRO A 265 -3.26 -6.57 -10.19
C PRO A 265 -4.53 -6.18 -9.42
N LEU A 266 -5.47 -5.47 -10.04
CA LEU A 266 -6.79 -5.21 -9.44
C LEU A 266 -7.64 -6.48 -9.39
N ALA A 267 -7.74 -7.21 -10.51
CA ALA A 267 -8.50 -8.45 -10.62
C ALA A 267 -7.96 -9.50 -9.65
N TRP A 268 -6.65 -9.70 -9.64
CA TRP A 268 -5.99 -10.62 -8.72
C TRP A 268 -6.34 -10.30 -7.25
N MET A 269 -6.25 -9.03 -6.84
CA MET A 269 -6.58 -8.68 -5.45
C MET A 269 -8.07 -8.88 -5.11
N VAL A 270 -8.97 -8.63 -6.07
CA VAL A 270 -10.41 -8.92 -5.89
C VAL A 270 -10.65 -10.41 -5.69
N ASP A 271 -9.99 -11.26 -6.49
CA ASP A 271 -10.13 -12.71 -6.39
C ASP A 271 -9.54 -13.26 -5.08
N GLU A 272 -8.35 -12.80 -4.67
CA GLU A 272 -7.76 -13.15 -3.38
C GLU A 272 -8.66 -12.72 -2.21
N ALA A 273 -9.12 -11.47 -2.21
CA ALA A 273 -9.99 -10.98 -1.16
C ALA A 273 -11.35 -11.71 -1.12
N ARG A 274 -11.88 -12.11 -2.28
CA ARG A 274 -13.11 -12.92 -2.39
C ARG A 274 -12.90 -14.32 -1.81
N ALA A 275 -11.77 -14.96 -2.11
CA ALA A 275 -11.42 -16.27 -1.56
C ALA A 275 -11.31 -16.23 -0.03
N HIS A 276 -10.96 -15.07 0.54
CA HIS A 276 -10.90 -14.82 1.98
C HIS A 276 -12.16 -14.20 2.58
N GLY A 277 -13.27 -14.19 1.84
CA GLY A 277 -14.60 -13.92 2.36
C GLY A 277 -15.18 -12.53 2.06
N LEU A 278 -14.45 -11.61 1.41
CA LEU A 278 -15.07 -10.34 1.02
C LEU A 278 -16.14 -10.54 -0.07
N VAL A 279 -17.22 -9.77 0.04
CA VAL A 279 -18.35 -9.83 -0.88
C VAL A 279 -18.34 -8.61 -1.79
N PHE A 280 -18.47 -8.83 -3.10
CA PHE A 280 -18.41 -7.77 -4.10
C PHE A 280 -19.76 -7.62 -4.83
N ARG A 281 -19.99 -6.42 -5.38
CA ARG A 281 -21.07 -6.15 -6.32
C ARG A 281 -20.61 -6.62 -7.69
N GLU A 282 -21.03 -7.81 -8.10
CA GLU A 282 -20.54 -8.44 -9.34
C GLU A 282 -20.75 -7.58 -10.60
N THR A 283 -21.83 -6.80 -10.65
CA THR A 283 -22.06 -5.83 -11.74
C THR A 283 -20.99 -4.74 -11.79
N MET A 284 -20.48 -4.31 -10.64
CA MET A 284 -19.41 -3.33 -10.55
C MET A 284 -18.04 -3.98 -10.81
N VAL A 285 -17.83 -5.25 -10.42
CA VAL A 285 -16.60 -6.00 -10.75
C VAL A 285 -16.47 -6.12 -12.26
N LYS A 286 -17.48 -6.64 -12.95
CA LYS A 286 -17.51 -6.76 -14.41
C LYS A 286 -17.16 -5.43 -15.08
N ARG A 287 -17.73 -4.33 -14.58
CA ARG A 287 -17.50 -3.01 -15.16
C ARG A 287 -16.14 -2.40 -14.84
N LEU A 288 -15.79 -2.25 -13.56
CA LEU A 288 -14.61 -1.50 -13.13
C LEU A 288 -13.31 -2.31 -13.23
N VAL A 289 -13.41 -3.63 -13.05
CA VAL A 289 -12.28 -4.56 -13.02
C VAL A 289 -12.10 -5.20 -14.40
N MET A 290 -13.17 -5.77 -14.97
CA MET A 290 -13.09 -6.49 -16.24
C MET A 290 -13.33 -5.61 -17.48
N GLY A 291 -13.72 -4.35 -17.30
CA GLY A 291 -13.96 -3.43 -18.42
C GLY A 291 -15.21 -3.77 -19.25
N GLU A 292 -16.14 -4.56 -18.73
CA GLU A 292 -17.41 -4.89 -19.39
C GLU A 292 -18.36 -3.69 -19.34
N ASN A 293 -18.18 -2.74 -20.25
CA ASN A 293 -19.00 -1.55 -20.33
C ASN A 293 -20.39 -1.86 -20.92
N PRO A 294 -21.48 -1.32 -20.34
CA PRO A 294 -22.81 -1.40 -20.93
C PRO A 294 -22.85 -0.79 -22.34
N ARG A 295 -23.70 -1.35 -23.23
CA ARG A 295 -23.81 -0.93 -24.64
C ARG A 295 -24.08 0.56 -24.86
N ASN A 296 -24.67 1.24 -23.87
CA ASN A 296 -24.98 2.68 -23.94
C ASN A 296 -23.82 3.59 -23.50
N VAL A 297 -22.67 3.03 -23.09
CA VAL A 297 -21.46 3.79 -22.78
C VAL A 297 -20.72 4.08 -24.08
N ARG A 298 -20.48 5.37 -24.36
CA ARG A 298 -19.69 5.81 -25.52
C ARG A 298 -18.21 5.52 -25.27
N ALA A 299 -17.54 4.93 -26.27
CA ALA A 299 -16.09 4.72 -26.27
C ALA A 299 -15.33 6.04 -26.02
N GLY A 300 -14.32 5.99 -25.16
CA GLY A 300 -13.52 7.14 -24.72
C GLY A 300 -14.23 8.10 -23.74
N SER A 301 -15.45 7.77 -23.28
CA SER A 301 -16.12 8.57 -22.25
C SER A 301 -15.51 8.32 -20.87
N LYS A 302 -15.74 9.23 -19.91
CA LYS A 302 -15.33 9.05 -18.50
C LYS A 302 -15.94 7.81 -17.81
N ARG A 303 -16.90 7.14 -18.48
CA ARG A 303 -17.62 5.97 -17.99
C ARG A 303 -17.18 4.68 -18.69
N ASP A 304 -16.26 4.80 -19.65
CA ASP A 304 -15.66 3.73 -20.43
C ASP A 304 -14.42 3.22 -19.71
N TYR A 305 -14.55 2.05 -19.09
CA TYR A 305 -13.49 1.41 -18.31
C TYR A 305 -12.71 0.41 -19.16
N ALA A 306 -11.38 0.46 -19.13
CA ALA A 306 -10.56 -0.48 -19.89
C ALA A 306 -10.69 -1.91 -19.34
N ALA A 307 -10.57 -2.91 -20.22
CA ALA A 307 -10.45 -4.31 -19.83
C ALA A 307 -8.96 -4.66 -19.55
N PRO A 308 -8.68 -5.76 -18.82
CA PRO A 308 -7.34 -6.33 -18.80
C PRO A 308 -6.84 -6.57 -20.22
N ASP A 309 -5.68 -6.01 -20.55
CA ASP A 309 -5.11 -6.08 -21.89
C ASP A 309 -3.61 -6.36 -21.80
N ILE A 310 -3.20 -7.47 -22.40
CA ILE A 310 -1.82 -7.95 -22.45
C ILE A 310 -0.94 -7.05 -23.32
N HIS A 311 -1.54 -6.38 -24.30
CA HIS A 311 -0.88 -5.46 -25.23
C HIS A 311 -0.90 -4.01 -24.76
N ALA A 312 -1.59 -3.71 -23.64
CA ALA A 312 -1.65 -2.36 -23.08
C ALA A 312 -0.26 -1.77 -22.90
N GLU A 313 -0.05 -0.54 -23.36
CA GLU A 313 1.23 0.15 -23.24
C GLU A 313 1.66 0.25 -21.77
N LEU A 314 2.93 -0.05 -21.50
CA LEU A 314 3.50 0.17 -20.17
C LEU A 314 4.12 1.57 -20.14
N HIS A 315 3.76 2.34 -19.12
CA HIS A 315 4.16 3.74 -19.06
C HIS A 315 5.64 3.88 -18.65
N ASP A 316 6.29 4.99 -19.05
CA ASP A 316 7.59 5.39 -18.49
C ASP A 316 7.45 6.63 -17.59
N SER A 317 7.60 6.44 -16.28
CA SER A 317 7.55 7.52 -15.30
C SER A 317 8.91 8.18 -15.05
N MET A 318 9.97 7.75 -15.74
CA MET A 318 11.34 8.28 -15.63
C MET A 318 11.52 9.63 -16.36
N THR A 319 10.79 10.65 -15.90
CA THR A 319 10.85 12.02 -16.43
C THR A 319 12.22 12.67 -16.19
N PHE A 320 12.47 13.82 -16.85
CA PHE A 320 13.73 14.56 -16.73
C PHE A 320 14.20 14.78 -15.28
N TRP A 321 13.30 15.20 -14.38
CA TRP A 321 13.63 15.44 -12.97
C TRP A 321 13.98 14.15 -12.23
N TRP A 322 13.29 13.05 -12.52
CA TRP A 322 13.63 11.75 -11.96
C TRP A 322 15.02 11.31 -12.41
N ARG A 323 15.37 11.51 -13.68
CA ARG A 323 16.70 11.19 -14.22
C ARG A 323 17.82 11.91 -13.48
N LEU A 324 17.62 13.18 -13.08
CA LEU A 324 18.62 13.92 -12.31
C LEU A 324 18.82 13.32 -10.91
N LEU A 325 17.72 12.92 -10.25
CA LEU A 325 17.80 12.32 -8.91
C LEU A 325 18.53 10.97 -8.91
N GLU A 326 18.51 10.22 -10.01
CA GLU A 326 19.23 8.95 -10.15
C GLU A 326 20.76 9.08 -9.99
N TYR A 327 21.32 10.28 -10.13
CA TYR A 327 22.76 10.53 -9.96
C TYR A 327 23.18 10.86 -8.52
N LEU A 328 22.23 11.00 -7.59
CA LEU A 328 22.57 11.26 -6.19
C LEU A 328 23.11 9.98 -5.51
N PRO A 329 24.19 10.03 -4.72
CA PRO A 329 24.62 8.83 -3.98
C PRO A 329 23.54 8.34 -3.01
N LYS A 330 23.42 7.01 -2.84
CA LYS A 330 22.54 6.35 -1.86
C LYS A 330 23.32 5.34 -1.05
N ARG A 331 23.00 5.20 0.24
CA ARG A 331 23.61 4.16 1.09
C ARG A 331 23.14 2.77 0.63
N LYS A 332 24.08 1.85 0.42
CA LYS A 332 23.80 0.46 0.00
C LYS A 332 22.93 -0.31 1.00
N LYS A 333 22.96 0.05 2.29
CA LYS A 333 22.06 -0.56 3.31
C LYS A 333 20.56 -0.50 2.97
N TRP A 334 20.16 0.42 2.10
CA TRP A 334 18.77 0.61 1.64
C TRP A 334 18.51 0.05 0.22
N HIS A 335 19.42 -0.77 -0.30
CA HIS A 335 19.29 -1.41 -1.61
C HIS A 335 18.18 -2.49 -1.58
N ASP A 336 17.59 -2.92 -2.70
CA ASP A 336 16.56 -4.00 -2.66
C ASP A 336 17.18 -5.40 -2.59
N ASN A 337 18.30 -5.61 -3.29
CA ASN A 337 19.11 -6.82 -3.23
C ASN A 337 19.83 -6.95 -1.86
N PRO A 338 19.55 -8.00 -1.09
CA PRO A 338 20.19 -8.27 0.20
C PRO A 338 21.71 -8.39 0.15
N GLU A 339 22.29 -8.89 -0.94
CA GLU A 339 23.75 -9.07 -1.06
C GLU A 339 24.48 -7.73 -1.20
N ILE A 340 23.86 -6.77 -1.88
CA ILE A 340 24.39 -5.40 -1.99
C ILE A 340 24.24 -4.66 -0.65
N ARG A 341 23.19 -4.94 0.14
CA ARG A 341 22.98 -4.33 1.47
C ARG A 341 24.12 -4.58 2.45
N LYS A 342 24.78 -5.74 2.35
CA LYS A 342 25.86 -6.17 3.25
C LYS A 342 27.15 -5.36 3.06
N GLN A 343 27.29 -4.62 1.97
CA GLN A 343 28.49 -3.85 1.66
C GLN A 343 28.44 -2.46 2.33
N PRO A 344 29.46 -2.06 3.12
CA PRO A 344 29.50 -0.75 3.73
C PRO A 344 29.90 0.30 2.68
N ASP A 345 28.94 0.96 2.03
CA ASP A 345 29.25 1.99 1.02
C ASP A 345 28.04 2.81 0.54
N PHE A 346 28.34 3.82 -0.29
CA PHE A 346 27.37 4.48 -1.16
C PHE A 346 27.47 3.94 -2.58
N TYR A 347 26.40 4.11 -3.36
CA TYR A 347 26.38 3.81 -4.79
C TYR A 347 25.47 4.80 -5.52
N ILE A 348 25.61 4.85 -6.84
CA ILE A 348 24.77 5.68 -7.71
C ILE A 348 23.77 4.75 -8.40
N PRO A 349 22.45 4.90 -8.17
CA PRO A 349 21.44 3.99 -8.70
C PRO A 349 21.32 3.93 -10.24
N MET A 350 21.54 5.03 -10.95
CA MET A 350 21.53 5.08 -12.42
C MET A 350 20.31 4.38 -13.09
N LYS A 351 19.07 4.58 -12.59
CA LYS A 351 17.85 3.93 -13.10
C LYS A 351 17.88 2.40 -12.99
N GLU A 352 18.62 1.85 -12.04
CA GLU A 352 18.67 0.41 -11.83
C GLU A 352 17.26 -0.19 -11.68
N PRO A 353 16.99 -1.31 -12.37
CA PRO A 353 15.73 -2.00 -12.20
C PRO A 353 15.60 -2.56 -10.78
N ARG A 354 14.37 -2.87 -10.39
CA ARG A 354 14.12 -3.52 -9.10
C ARG A 354 14.76 -4.89 -9.04
N PHE A 355 15.17 -5.27 -7.84
CA PHE A 355 15.56 -6.66 -7.59
C PHE A 355 14.32 -7.54 -7.50
N VAL A 356 14.18 -8.48 -8.44
CA VAL A 356 13.17 -9.54 -8.41
C VAL A 356 13.86 -10.84 -7.96
N PRO A 357 13.40 -11.48 -6.87
CA PRO A 357 13.95 -12.77 -6.43
C PRO A 357 13.83 -13.87 -7.51
N ILE A 358 14.73 -14.84 -7.51
CA ILE A 358 14.71 -15.93 -8.50
C ILE A 358 13.49 -16.85 -8.36
N ASP A 359 12.99 -16.98 -7.15
CA ASP A 359 11.80 -17.72 -6.74
C ASP A 359 10.53 -16.84 -6.70
N ALA A 360 10.60 -15.62 -7.25
CA ALA A 360 9.47 -14.71 -7.29
C ALA A 360 8.28 -15.31 -8.05
N THR A 361 7.09 -15.18 -7.45
CA THR A 361 5.85 -15.56 -8.12
C THR A 361 5.46 -14.49 -9.14
N LEU A 362 5.54 -14.82 -10.43
CA LEU A 362 5.09 -13.95 -11.51
C LEU A 362 3.62 -14.20 -11.81
N HIS A 363 2.83 -13.15 -12.01
CA HIS A 363 1.46 -13.29 -12.50
C HIS A 363 1.45 -13.91 -13.91
N PRO A 364 0.48 -14.78 -14.28
CA PRO A 364 0.42 -15.39 -15.61
C PRO A 364 0.49 -14.39 -16.77
N SER A 365 -0.12 -13.21 -16.62
CA SER A 365 -0.06 -12.15 -17.63
C SER A 365 1.36 -11.62 -17.89
N VAL A 366 2.32 -11.80 -16.99
CA VAL A 366 3.72 -11.44 -17.25
C VAL A 366 4.32 -12.42 -18.26
N ARG A 367 4.11 -13.72 -18.05
CA ARG A 367 4.62 -14.78 -18.93
C ARG A 367 3.98 -14.68 -20.31
N GLU A 368 2.66 -14.55 -20.35
CA GLU A 368 1.92 -14.39 -21.61
C GLU A 368 2.42 -13.18 -22.41
N ARG A 369 2.74 -12.06 -21.74
CA ARG A 369 3.28 -10.87 -22.40
C ARG A 369 4.67 -11.10 -23.01
N ILE A 370 5.51 -11.88 -22.34
CA ILE A 370 6.84 -12.27 -22.84
C ILE A 370 6.68 -13.22 -24.05
N ASP A 371 5.82 -14.23 -23.91
CA ASP A 371 5.62 -15.29 -24.91
C ASP A 371 4.98 -14.78 -26.20
N LEU A 372 4.04 -13.83 -26.11
CA LEU A 372 3.37 -13.22 -27.26
C LEU A 372 4.24 -12.18 -28.00
N ASN A 373 5.53 -12.09 -27.67
CA ASN A 373 6.51 -11.20 -28.30
C ASN A 373 6.02 -9.74 -28.40
N THR A 374 5.39 -9.22 -27.35
CA THR A 374 4.90 -7.83 -27.31
C THR A 374 6.05 -6.80 -27.24
N GLY A 375 7.30 -7.22 -27.44
CA GLY A 375 8.51 -6.43 -27.17
C GLY A 375 8.87 -6.29 -25.68
N TYR A 376 8.13 -6.93 -24.76
CA TYR A 376 8.38 -6.84 -23.33
C TYR A 376 9.52 -7.79 -22.92
N LYS A 377 10.65 -7.22 -22.50
CA LYS A 377 11.88 -7.94 -22.13
C LYS A 377 12.46 -7.34 -20.84
N PRO A 378 11.90 -7.68 -19.67
CA PRO A 378 12.37 -7.15 -18.40
C PRO A 378 13.80 -7.63 -18.10
N GLU A 379 14.70 -6.69 -17.81
CA GLU A 379 16.14 -6.95 -17.59
C GLU A 379 16.43 -7.61 -16.24
N ASN A 380 15.45 -7.61 -15.33
CA ASN A 380 15.58 -8.01 -13.93
C ASN A 380 14.83 -9.31 -13.59
N LEU A 381 14.24 -9.98 -14.57
CA LEU A 381 13.74 -11.33 -14.38
C LEU A 381 14.89 -12.34 -14.55
N PRO A 382 14.91 -13.41 -13.72
CA PRO A 382 15.95 -14.44 -13.75
C PRO A 382 15.94 -15.30 -15.02
#